data_AF-Q69AY6-F1
#
_entry.id   AF-Q69AY6-F1
#
_cell.length_a   1.000
_cell.length_b   1.000
_cell.length_c   1.000
_cell.angle_alpha   90.00
_cell.angle_beta   90.00
_cell.angle_gamma   90.00
#
_symmetry.space_group_name_H-M   'P 1'
#
loop_
_entity.id
_entity.type
_entity.pdbx_description
1 polymer ?
#
loop_
_entity_poly.entity_id
_entity_poly.type
_entity_poly.pdbx_seq_one_letter_code
_entity_poly.pdbx_strand_id
1 'polypeptide(L)'
;MTGTVPHPPNLARRRLLMAAPLAAAGVAGVAFWRMLSGMSQGSFDPHDIHAPVLNRPVPDFKLPDQTPGQGFGTADLRALQAPVLVNFFASWCIPCVAEMPELNALKDRL
;
A
#
# COMPACT_ATOMS: atom_id res chain seq x y z
N MET A 1 73.37 -20.08 3.99
CA MET A 1 72.24 -21.05 3.96
C MET A 1 71.13 -20.49 4.83
N THR A 2 70.26 -19.65 4.27
CA THR A 2 69.14 -19.01 5.02
C THR A 2 67.83 -19.64 4.56
N GLY A 3 67.34 -20.62 5.32
CA GLY A 3 66.04 -21.22 5.09
C GLY A 3 64.94 -20.34 5.68
N THR A 4 64.04 -19.83 4.85
CA THR A 4 62.80 -19.19 5.30
C THR A 4 61.81 -20.24 5.77
N VAL A 5 61.43 -20.20 7.05
CA VAL A 5 60.38 -21.06 7.63
C VAL A 5 59.00 -20.56 7.14
N PRO A 6 58.15 -21.43 6.56
CA PRO A 6 56.81 -21.01 6.14
C PRO A 6 55.91 -20.78 7.36
N HIS A 7 55.27 -19.61 7.42
CA HIS A 7 54.29 -19.26 8.45
C HIS A 7 53.01 -20.10 8.27
N PRO A 8 52.53 -20.82 9.30
CA PRO A 8 51.31 -21.63 9.15
C PRO A 8 50.11 -20.71 8.92
N PRO A 9 49.21 -21.04 7.98
CA PRO A 9 48.03 -20.22 7.74
C PRO A 9 47.16 -20.18 9.00
N ASN A 10 46.86 -18.98 9.49
CA ASN A 10 46.04 -18.77 10.69
C ASN A 10 44.64 -19.34 10.45
N LEU A 11 44.35 -20.51 11.05
CA LEU A 11 43.10 -21.24 10.91
C LEU A 11 41.88 -20.39 11.28
N ALA A 12 42.04 -19.47 12.24
CA ALA A 12 40.98 -18.55 12.66
C ALA A 12 40.64 -17.55 11.54
N ARG A 13 41.64 -17.01 10.82
CA ARG A 13 41.43 -16.13 9.67
C ARG A 13 40.71 -16.84 8.52
N ARG A 14 41.05 -18.12 8.26
CA ARG A 14 40.37 -18.93 7.23
C ARG A 14 38.92 -19.23 7.59
N ARG A 15 38.64 -19.54 8.87
CA ARG A 15 37.27 -19.76 9.37
C ARG A 15 36.43 -18.47 9.33
N LEU A 16 37.01 -17.33 9.66
CA LEU A 16 36.36 -16.02 9.57
C LEU A 16 35.98 -15.66 8.13
N LEU A 17 36.89 -15.88 7.17
CA LEU A 17 36.61 -15.64 5.75
C LEU A 17 35.50 -16.55 5.19
N MET A 18 35.43 -17.80 5.66
CA MET A 18 34.37 -18.74 5.27
C MET A 18 33.01 -18.41 5.91
N ALA A 19 33.01 -17.83 7.12
CA ALA A 19 31.78 -17.43 7.81
C ALA A 19 31.19 -16.10 7.32
N ALA A 20 32.01 -15.24 6.71
CA ALA A 20 31.60 -13.93 6.19
C ALA A 20 30.38 -13.96 5.25
N PRO A 21 30.29 -14.83 4.21
CA PRO A 21 29.12 -14.86 3.34
C PRO A 21 27.85 -15.32 4.06
N LEU A 22 27.96 -16.26 5.01
CA LEU A 22 26.82 -16.73 5.80
C LEU A 22 26.31 -15.63 6.75
N ALA A 23 27.22 -14.88 7.37
CA ALA A 23 26.88 -13.74 8.20
C ALA A 23 26.19 -12.64 7.38
N ALA A 24 26.73 -12.33 6.19
CA ALA A 24 26.15 -11.35 5.28
C ALA A 24 24.73 -11.77 4.82
N ALA A 25 24.54 -13.04 4.45
CA ALA A 25 23.23 -13.57 4.09
C ALA A 25 22.23 -13.51 5.26
N GLY A 26 22.68 -13.84 6.47
CA GLY A 26 21.86 -13.72 7.69
C GLY A 26 21.41 -12.28 7.94
N VAL A 27 22.32 -11.31 7.83
CA VAL A 27 22.00 -9.88 7.98
C VAL A 27 21.02 -9.42 6.90
N ALA A 28 21.24 -9.79 5.64
CA ALA A 28 20.35 -9.45 4.54
C ALA A 28 18.94 -10.05 4.74
N GLY A 29 18.86 -11.30 5.19
CA GLY A 29 17.59 -11.97 5.51
C GLY A 29 16.83 -11.28 6.64
N VAL A 30 17.52 -10.90 7.72
CA VAL A 30 16.91 -10.15 8.84
C VAL A 30 16.44 -8.77 8.39
N ALA A 31 17.23 -8.06 7.58
CA ALA A 31 16.86 -6.75 7.05
C ALA A 31 15.62 -6.85 6.15
N PHE A 32 15.58 -7.82 5.25
CA PHE A 32 14.44 -8.07 4.36
C PHE A 32 13.17 -8.45 5.15
N TRP A 33 13.28 -9.33 6.14
CA TRP A 33 12.16 -9.71 7.00
C TRP A 33 11.62 -8.53 7.81
N ARG A 34 12.49 -7.66 8.35
CA ARG A 34 12.08 -6.42 9.03
C ARG A 34 11.37 -5.46 8.09
N MET A 35 11.84 -5.32 6.85
CA MET A 35 11.20 -4.46 5.86
C MET A 35 9.79 -4.98 5.48
N LEU A 36 9.66 -6.28 5.21
CA LEU A 36 8.38 -6.90 4.87
C LEU A 36 7.36 -6.79 6.02
N SER A 37 7.80 -7.06 7.25
CA SER A 37 6.92 -6.96 8.43
C SER A 37 6.51 -5.53 8.76
N GLY A 38 7.33 -4.53 8.42
CA GLY A 38 6.94 -3.12 8.50
C GLY A 38 5.87 -2.74 7.48
N MET A 39 5.97 -3.25 6.24
CA MET A 39 5.00 -2.97 5.18
C MET A 39 3.62 -3.56 5.48
N SER A 40 3.56 -4.74 6.12
CA SER A 40 2.29 -5.36 6.53
C SER A 40 1.61 -4.68 7.73
N GLN A 41 2.35 -3.87 8.49
CA GLN A 41 1.87 -3.17 9.68
C GLN A 41 1.62 -1.67 9.43
N GLY A 42 1.66 -1.21 8.18
CA GLY A 42 1.46 0.20 7.84
C GLY A 42 0.21 0.76 8.51
N SER A 43 0.40 1.70 9.45
CA SER A 43 -0.69 2.42 10.09
C SER A 43 -1.29 3.37 9.08
N PHE A 44 -2.33 2.93 8.36
CA PHE A 44 -3.18 3.86 7.64
C PHE A 44 -3.99 4.62 8.69
N ASP A 45 -3.60 5.87 8.98
CA ASP A 45 -4.43 6.78 9.77
C ASP A 45 -5.40 7.51 8.82
N PRO A 46 -6.71 7.21 8.88
CA PRO A 46 -7.70 7.88 8.04
C PRO A 46 -7.77 9.40 8.30
N HIS A 47 -7.28 9.88 9.45
CA HIS A 47 -7.29 11.29 9.83
C HIS A 47 -6.10 12.07 9.27
N ASP A 48 -5.04 11.39 8.80
CA ASP A 48 -3.93 12.05 8.10
C ASP A 48 -4.32 12.53 6.70
N ILE A 49 -5.42 12.00 6.15
CA ILE A 49 -6.03 12.55 4.92
C ILE A 49 -6.73 13.87 5.29
N HIS A 50 -5.99 14.97 5.12
CA HIS A 50 -6.52 16.32 5.23
C HIS A 50 -7.51 16.53 4.07
N ALA A 51 -8.79 16.18 4.26
CA ALA A 51 -9.86 16.39 3.29
C ALA A 51 -10.55 17.74 3.56
N PRO A 52 -10.01 18.89 3.10
CA PRO A 52 -10.34 20.21 3.64
C PRO A 52 -11.60 20.80 2.97
N VAL A 53 -12.42 19.98 2.30
CA VAL A 53 -13.43 20.43 1.34
C VAL A 53 -14.83 20.42 1.97
N LEU A 54 -14.96 20.99 3.17
CA LEU A 54 -16.26 21.25 3.78
C LEU A 54 -16.83 22.57 3.24
N ASN A 55 -18.16 22.65 3.13
CA ASN A 55 -18.89 23.86 2.70
C ASN A 55 -18.50 24.41 1.31
N ARG A 56 -18.04 23.54 0.41
CA ARG A 56 -17.79 23.88 -1.00
C ARG A 56 -18.86 23.23 -1.87
N PRO A 57 -19.33 23.89 -2.93
CA PRO A 57 -20.25 23.26 -3.86
C PRO A 57 -19.58 22.07 -4.56
N VAL A 58 -20.39 21.08 -4.95
CA VAL A 58 -19.94 20.01 -5.84
C VAL A 58 -19.33 20.65 -7.10
N PRO A 59 -18.10 20.25 -7.52
CA PRO A 59 -17.47 20.75 -8.74
C PRO A 59 -18.32 20.47 -9.97
N ASP A 60 -18.20 21.30 -10.98
CA ASP A 60 -18.83 21.05 -12.27
C ASP A 60 -18.04 20.00 -13.05
N PHE A 61 -18.70 18.90 -13.41
CA PHE A 61 -18.15 17.80 -14.17
C PHE A 61 -19.23 17.15 -15.05
N LYS A 62 -18.76 16.48 -16.11
CA LYS A 62 -19.60 15.67 -17.00
C LYS A 62 -18.84 14.42 -17.40
N LEU A 63 -19.36 13.27 -17.03
CA LEU A 63 -18.87 11.96 -17.43
C LEU A 63 -19.64 11.50 -18.67
N PRO A 64 -18.95 11.01 -19.71
CA PRO A 64 -19.60 10.45 -20.89
C PRO A 64 -20.27 9.12 -20.57
N ASP A 65 -21.18 8.70 -21.45
CA ASP A 65 -21.82 7.39 -21.37
C ASP A 65 -20.77 6.27 -21.44
N GLN A 66 -20.95 5.23 -20.63
CA GLN A 66 -20.13 4.03 -20.64
C GLN A 66 -21.03 2.79 -20.67
N THR A 67 -21.28 2.25 -21.85
CA THR A 67 -22.17 1.10 -22.07
C THR A 67 -21.84 -0.06 -21.10
N PRO A 68 -22.85 -0.61 -20.39
CA PRO A 68 -24.30 -0.38 -20.52
C PRO A 68 -24.85 0.84 -19.72
N GLY A 69 -24.00 1.57 -19.00
CA GLY A 69 -24.38 2.74 -18.22
C GLY A 69 -24.59 4.01 -19.05
N GLN A 70 -25.30 4.96 -18.46
CA GLN A 70 -25.50 6.31 -18.98
C GLN A 70 -24.48 7.28 -18.38
N GLY A 71 -24.25 8.39 -19.06
CA GLY A 71 -23.41 9.46 -18.58
C GLY A 71 -23.97 10.07 -17.29
N PHE A 72 -23.09 10.76 -16.56
CA PHE A 72 -23.39 11.28 -15.24
C PHE A 72 -22.66 12.59 -15.01
N GLY A 73 -23.31 13.56 -14.40
CA GLY A 73 -22.73 14.87 -14.18
C GLY A 73 -23.22 15.54 -12.91
N THR A 74 -22.70 16.75 -12.68
CA THR A 74 -23.08 17.57 -11.53
C THR A 74 -24.57 17.89 -11.50
N ALA A 75 -25.21 18.04 -12.66
CA ALA A 75 -26.65 18.31 -12.75
C ALA A 75 -27.48 17.18 -12.14
N ASP A 76 -27.08 15.92 -12.36
CA ASP A 76 -27.76 14.74 -11.81
C ASP A 76 -27.64 14.70 -10.28
N LEU A 77 -26.45 15.02 -9.75
CA LEU A 77 -26.24 15.14 -8.30
C LEU A 77 -27.08 16.26 -7.68
N ARG A 78 -27.18 17.43 -8.34
CA ARG A 78 -27.96 18.57 -7.83
C ARG A 78 -29.47 18.35 -7.91
N ALA A 79 -29.94 17.44 -8.77
CA ALA A 79 -31.36 17.11 -8.89
C ALA A 79 -31.87 16.21 -7.75
N LEU A 80 -30.96 15.53 -7.03
CA LEU A 80 -31.32 14.69 -5.89
C LEU A 80 -31.71 15.54 -4.67
N GLN A 81 -32.81 15.17 -4.01
CA GLN A 81 -33.36 15.90 -2.86
C GLN A 81 -32.89 15.36 -1.50
N ALA A 82 -32.27 14.18 -1.49
CA ALA A 82 -31.73 13.53 -0.29
C ALA A 82 -30.21 13.69 -0.21
N PRO A 83 -29.60 13.55 0.97
CA PRO A 83 -28.14 13.46 1.10
C PRO A 83 -27.59 12.36 0.18
N VAL A 84 -26.53 12.67 -0.56
CA VAL A 84 -25.93 11.76 -1.54
C VAL A 84 -24.55 11.34 -1.06
N LEU A 85 -24.34 10.03 -0.94
CA LEU A 85 -23.03 9.44 -0.74
C LEU A 85 -22.42 9.08 -2.10
N VAL A 86 -21.27 9.64 -2.43
CA VAL A 86 -20.54 9.35 -3.67
C VAL A 86 -19.31 8.51 -3.33
N ASN A 87 -19.25 7.29 -3.86
CA ASN A 87 -18.12 6.39 -3.69
C ASN A 87 -17.17 6.45 -4.91
N PHE A 88 -15.90 6.75 -4.68
CA PHE A 88 -14.86 6.69 -5.71
C PHE A 88 -14.10 5.37 -5.59
N PHE A 89 -14.20 4.51 -6.60
CA PHE A 89 -13.61 3.18 -6.58
C PHE A 89 -12.93 2.83 -7.90
N ALA A 90 -12.21 1.71 -7.90
CA ALA A 90 -11.69 1.06 -9.10
C ALA A 90 -11.88 -0.46 -8.99
N SER A 91 -12.00 -1.14 -10.14
CA SER A 91 -12.23 -2.59 -10.18
C SER A 91 -11.10 -3.43 -9.58
N TRP A 92 -9.89 -2.86 -9.52
CA TRP A 92 -8.69 -3.48 -8.97
C TRP A 92 -8.38 -2.98 -7.55
N CYS A 93 -9.25 -2.17 -6.96
CA CYS A 93 -9.08 -1.66 -5.60
C CYS A 93 -9.55 -2.68 -4.56
N ILE A 94 -8.61 -3.45 -3.99
CA ILE A 94 -8.88 -4.44 -2.93
C ILE A 94 -9.68 -3.86 -1.75
N PRO A 95 -9.28 -2.72 -1.13
CA PRO A 95 -10.05 -2.18 0.00
C PRO A 95 -11.47 -1.74 -0.42
N CYS A 96 -11.65 -1.21 -1.65
CA CYS A 96 -12.98 -0.85 -2.15
C CYS A 96 -13.90 -2.08 -2.27
N VAL A 97 -13.36 -3.21 -2.73
CA VAL A 97 -14.11 -4.48 -2.82
C VAL A 97 -14.50 -4.97 -1.42
N ALA A 98 -13.61 -4.83 -0.44
CA ALA A 98 -13.89 -5.20 0.94
C ALA A 98 -14.99 -4.32 1.58
N GLU A 99 -15.12 -3.07 1.16
CA GLU A 99 -16.12 -2.11 1.68
C GLU A 99 -17.52 -2.25 1.03
N MET A 100 -17.60 -2.72 -0.22
CA MET A 100 -18.87 -2.78 -0.96
C MET A 100 -20.04 -3.47 -0.26
N PRO A 101 -19.87 -4.59 0.47
CA PRO A 101 -20.98 -5.22 1.19
C PRO A 101 -21.65 -4.28 2.20
N GLU A 102 -20.85 -3.49 2.91
CA GLU A 102 -21.35 -2.53 3.90
C GLU A 102 -22.06 -1.35 3.23
N LEU A 103 -21.53 -0.85 2.10
CA LEU A 103 -22.20 0.21 1.32
C LEU A 103 -23.54 -0.26 0.74
N ASN A 104 -23.62 -1.51 0.28
CA ASN A 104 -24.88 -2.10 -0.18
C ASN A 104 -25.87 -2.28 0.99
N ALA A 105 -25.40 -2.75 2.15
CA ALA A 105 -26.23 -2.85 3.33
C ALA A 105 -26.73 -1.47 3.81
N LEU A 106 -25.91 -0.42 3.70
CA LEU A 106 -26.32 0.95 3.99
C LEU A 106 -27.39 1.43 3.02
N LYS A 107 -27.20 1.18 1.72
CA LYS A 107 -28.18 1.51 0.68
C LYS A 107 -29.54 0.87 0.97
N ASP A 108 -29.57 -0.38 1.39
CA ASP A 108 -30.83 -1.10 1.65
C ASP A 108 -31.57 -0.61 2.91
N ARG A 109 -30.89 0.16 3.78
CA ARG A 109 -31.44 0.70 5.04
C ARG A 109 -31.92 2.16 4.94
N LEU A 110 -31.54 2.86 3.86
CA LEU A 110 -31.89 4.25 3.60
C LEU A 110 -33.02 4.35 2.58
#